data_AF-A0A7C5LJ97-F1
#
_entry.id   AF-A0A7C5LJ97-F1
#
_cell.length_a   1.000
_cell.length_b   1.000
_cell.length_c   1.000
_cell.angle_alpha   90.00
_cell.angle_beta   90.00
_cell.angle_gamma   90.00
#
_symmetry.space_group_name_H-M   'P 1'
#
loop_
_entity.id
_entity.type
_entity.pdbx_description
1 polymer ?
#
loop_
_entity_poly.entity_id
_entity_poly.type
_entity_poly.pdbx_seq_one_letter_code
_entity_poly.pdbx_strand_id
1 'polypeptide(L)'
;MDWIKKHYEKILLAGALLLLILVAAYLVFRINRLNEDIQNALRLPEPPNKPVSLVELTTYSNAIVTLQAPPQWTNPNVAMLFPPIPVKTAAPPVTVPVEIARPQIVLEGISRRPFQLQFKAYVWNAAANEGRSFQVNFLTENRSFFVENVGSEIADRHGKTGYFITKFERKINLVRKPGINAPIEEDVSQLTVKQESEEPIVLTLGKLAVYPKRYARIRTPERTVELPLGGTFESGEKTYKVVDITDKEVIILELKSGEKQTLSLMPISQTPMAPVVVPREGIQEVPMSDVLRKREMMLK
;
A
#
# COMPACT_ATOMS: atom_id res chain seq x y z
N MET A 1 -34.19 56.81 41.39
CA MET A 1 -33.97 55.38 41.06
C MET A 1 -34.59 54.96 39.72
N ASP A 2 -35.57 55.68 39.17
CA ASP A 2 -36.27 55.25 37.95
C ASP A 2 -35.48 55.40 36.64
N TRP A 3 -34.41 56.20 36.65
CA TRP A 3 -33.56 56.38 35.47
C TRP A 3 -32.85 55.08 35.06
N ILE A 4 -32.29 54.36 36.05
CA ILE A 4 -31.62 53.07 35.83
C ILE A 4 -32.61 52.03 35.29
N LYS A 5 -33.84 52.00 35.83
CA LYS A 5 -34.90 51.10 35.35
C LYS A 5 -35.31 51.40 33.90
N LYS A 6 -35.38 52.68 33.53
CA LYS A 6 -35.72 53.10 32.16
C LYS A 6 -34.63 52.82 31.14
N HIS A 7 -33.38 52.63 31.56
CA HIS A 7 -32.24 52.49 30.64
C HIS A 7 -31.48 51.16 30.81
N TYR A 8 -32.04 50.22 31.59
CA TYR A 8 -31.42 48.92 31.86
C TYR A 8 -31.11 48.15 30.57
N GLU A 9 -32.00 48.19 29.57
CA GLU A 9 -31.78 47.54 28.28
C GLU A 9 -30.53 48.09 27.56
N LYS A 10 -30.35 49.41 27.53
CA LYS A 10 -29.19 50.06 26.90
C LYS A 10 -27.89 49.73 27.65
N ILE A 11 -27.95 49.68 28.98
CA ILE A 11 -26.79 49.33 29.83
C ILE A 11 -26.41 47.86 29.61
N LEU A 12 -27.39 46.96 29.54
CA LEU A 12 -27.17 45.54 29.28
C LEU A 12 -26.59 45.32 27.88
N LEU A 13 -27.10 46.02 26.86
CA LEU A 13 -26.56 45.96 25.49
C LEU A 13 -25.12 46.47 25.43
N ALA A 14 -24.81 47.60 26.08
CA ALA A 14 -23.46 48.13 26.16
C ALA A 14 -22.50 47.17 26.90
N GLY A 15 -22.98 46.53 27.97
CA GLY A 15 -22.23 45.51 28.70
C GLY A 15 -21.93 44.28 27.85
N ALA A 16 -22.92 43.78 27.10
CA ALA A 16 -22.74 42.64 26.19
C ALA A 16 -21.74 42.96 25.07
N LEU A 17 -21.79 44.18 24.53
CA LEU A 17 -20.84 44.64 23.50
C LEU A 17 -19.41 44.73 24.06
N LEU A 18 -19.23 45.29 25.26
CA LEU A 18 -17.92 45.34 25.93
C LEU A 18 -17.37 43.94 26.19
N LEU A 19 -18.21 43.01 26.65
CA LEU A 19 -17.82 41.62 26.85
C LEU A 19 -17.34 40.97 25.55
N LEU A 20 -18.06 41.20 24.45
CA LEU A 20 -17.69 40.65 23.13
C LEU A 20 -16.34 41.19 22.66
N ILE A 21 -16.07 42.48 22.83
CA ILE A 21 -14.78 43.10 22.50
C ILE A 21 -13.65 42.48 23.34
N LEU A 22 -13.87 42.26 24.63
CA LEU A 22 -12.87 41.62 25.51
C LEU A 22 -12.57 40.18 25.09
N VAL A 23 -13.60 39.40 24.72
CA VAL A 23 -13.42 38.02 24.23
C VAL A 23 -12.67 38.01 22.90
N ALA A 24 -12.97 38.92 21.98
CA ALA A 24 -12.26 39.04 20.71
C ALA A 24 -10.77 39.39 20.92
N ALA A 25 -10.47 40.36 21.79
CA ALA A 25 -9.09 40.73 22.13
C ALA A 25 -8.33 39.55 22.78
N TYR A 26 -8.98 38.80 23.66
CA TYR A 26 -8.40 37.60 24.28
C TYR A 26 -8.06 36.52 23.26
N LEU A 27 -8.93 36.30 22.26
CA LEU A 27 -8.68 35.33 21.19
C LEU A 27 -7.47 35.72 20.33
N VAL A 28 -7.34 37.00 19.96
CA VAL A 28 -6.16 37.48 19.21
C VAL A 28 -4.88 37.25 20.02
N PHE A 29 -4.88 37.56 21.31
CA PHE A 29 -3.73 37.31 22.18
C PHE A 29 -3.39 35.81 22.29
N ARG A 30 -4.42 34.94 22.34
CA ARG A 30 -4.24 33.49 22.38
C ARG A 30 -3.64 32.93 21.09
N ILE A 31 -4.06 33.45 19.93
CA ILE A 31 -3.54 33.06 18.62
C ILE A 31 -2.06 33.45 18.50
N ASN A 32 -1.69 34.65 18.95
CA ASN A 32 -0.30 35.10 18.90
C ASN A 32 0.62 34.21 19.74
N ARG A 33 0.22 33.80 20.95
CA ARG A 33 0.98 32.85 21.77
C ARG A 33 1.15 31.49 21.09
N LEU A 34 0.10 30.96 20.46
CA LEU A 34 0.17 29.69 19.74
C LEU A 34 1.14 29.77 18.55
N ASN A 35 1.20 30.91 17.87
CA ASN A 35 2.14 31.11 16.77
C ASN A 35 3.59 31.13 17.26
N GLU A 36 3.86 31.76 18.42
CA GLU A 36 5.18 31.72 19.07
C GLU A 36 5.58 30.29 19.46
N ASP A 37 4.66 29.51 20.04
CA ASP A 37 4.91 28.10 20.41
C ASP A 37 5.25 27.24 19.18
N ILE A 38 4.55 27.43 18.05
CA ILE A 38 4.82 26.71 16.80
C ILE A 38 6.20 27.10 16.24
N GLN A 39 6.53 28.39 16.23
CA GLN A 39 7.83 28.86 15.76
C GLN A 39 8.98 28.35 16.64
N ASN A 40 8.76 28.27 17.96
CA ASN A 40 9.73 27.71 18.89
C ASN A 40 9.88 26.19 18.73
N ALA A 41 8.79 25.46 18.47
CA ALA A 41 8.83 24.02 18.18
C ALA A 41 9.59 23.71 16.88
N LEU A 42 9.48 24.57 15.86
CA LEU A 42 10.25 24.42 14.62
C LEU A 42 11.75 24.73 14.79
N ARG A 43 12.14 25.41 15.87
CA ARG A 43 13.54 25.72 16.21
C ARG A 43 14.20 24.68 17.12
N LEU A 44 13.54 23.56 17.41
CA LEU A 44 14.19 22.45 18.11
C LEU A 44 15.45 22.06 17.33
N PRO A 45 16.64 22.08 17.98
CA PRO A 45 17.89 21.77 17.31
C PRO A 45 17.80 20.38 16.70
N GLU A 46 18.15 20.29 15.42
CA GLU A 46 18.23 19.03 14.70
C GLU A 46 19.06 18.05 15.55
N PRO A 47 18.56 16.82 15.82
CA PRO A 47 19.28 15.88 16.65
C PRO A 47 20.70 15.72 16.07
N PRO A 48 21.75 15.69 16.91
CA PRO A 48 23.13 15.71 16.45
C PRO A 48 23.30 14.61 15.40
N ASN A 49 23.56 15.05 14.16
CA ASN A 49 23.72 14.21 12.98
C ASN A 49 24.76 13.14 13.30
N LYS A 50 24.30 11.96 13.70
CA LYS A 50 25.15 10.78 13.82
C LYS A 50 25.57 10.50 12.37
N PRO A 51 26.86 10.67 12.01
CA PRO A 51 27.29 10.50 10.63
C PRO A 51 26.88 9.09 10.21
N VAL A 52 26.00 9.01 9.22
CA VAL A 52 25.60 7.75 8.59
C VAL A 52 26.91 7.12 8.13
N SER A 53 27.23 5.93 8.65
CA SER A 53 28.44 5.22 8.29
C SER A 53 28.45 5.09 6.77
N LEU A 54 29.44 5.72 6.12
CA LEU A 54 29.70 5.59 4.69
C LEU A 54 29.82 4.08 4.40
N VAL A 55 28.75 3.51 3.86
CA VAL A 55 28.78 2.16 3.29
C VAL A 55 29.87 2.20 2.24
N GLU A 56 30.95 1.44 2.44
CA GLU A 56 32.13 1.43 1.59
C GLU A 56 31.74 1.08 0.14
N LEU A 57 31.63 2.12 -0.72
CA LEU A 57 31.32 1.98 -2.14
C LEU A 57 32.38 1.17 -2.91
N THR A 58 33.54 0.91 -2.31
CA THR A 58 34.63 0.10 -2.87
C THR A 58 34.20 -1.36 -3.10
N THR A 59 33.34 -1.91 -2.24
CA THR A 59 32.87 -3.30 -2.36
C THR A 59 31.96 -3.50 -3.59
N TYR A 60 31.20 -2.48 -3.99
CA TYR A 60 30.33 -2.54 -5.17
C TYR A 60 31.09 -2.44 -6.49
N SER A 61 32.23 -1.74 -6.51
CA SER A 61 33.02 -1.55 -7.73
C SER A 61 33.67 -2.87 -8.21
N ASN A 62 34.14 -3.71 -7.29
CA ASN A 62 34.76 -4.99 -7.64
C ASN A 62 33.77 -6.01 -8.21
N ALA A 63 32.51 -6.00 -7.75
CA ALA A 63 31.48 -6.91 -8.26
C ALA A 63 31.10 -6.61 -9.73
N ILE A 64 31.11 -5.33 -10.12
CA ILE A 64 30.81 -4.91 -11.50
C ILE A 64 31.94 -5.33 -12.45
N VAL A 65 33.21 -5.22 -12.01
CA VAL A 65 34.36 -5.66 -12.80
C VAL A 65 34.33 -7.17 -13.03
N THR A 66 33.94 -7.96 -12.02
CA THR A 66 33.81 -9.43 -12.17
C THR A 66 32.66 -9.88 -13.07
N LEU A 67 31.68 -9.02 -13.37
CA LEU A 67 30.56 -9.34 -14.26
C LEU A 67 30.85 -9.02 -15.73
N GLN A 68 31.83 -8.15 -16.04
CA GLN A 68 32.16 -7.79 -17.41
C GLN A 68 32.91 -8.88 -18.18
N ALA A 69 33.58 -9.80 -17.48
CA ALA A 69 34.25 -10.95 -18.08
C ALA A 69 33.67 -12.24 -17.52
N PRO A 70 32.74 -12.93 -18.24
CA PRO A 70 32.24 -14.21 -17.79
C PRO A 70 33.44 -15.18 -17.66
N PRO A 71 33.55 -15.92 -16.54
CA PRO A 71 34.66 -16.85 -16.34
C PRO A 71 34.65 -17.89 -17.45
N GLN A 72 35.74 -17.93 -18.23
CA GLN A 72 35.91 -18.98 -19.22
C GLN A 72 36.24 -20.28 -18.50
N TRP A 73 35.34 -21.25 -18.59
CA TRP A 73 35.56 -22.62 -18.14
C TRP A 73 36.58 -23.30 -19.06
N THR A 74 37.84 -22.90 -18.92
CA THR A 74 38.96 -23.62 -19.52
C THR A 74 39.29 -24.75 -18.57
N ASN A 75 38.83 -25.96 -18.91
CA ASN A 75 39.12 -27.15 -18.14
C ASN A 75 40.31 -27.83 -18.83
N PRO A 76 41.57 -27.57 -18.41
CA PRO A 76 42.76 -27.97 -19.18
C PRO A 76 43.00 -29.49 -19.20
N ASN A 77 42.18 -30.28 -18.50
CA ASN A 77 42.38 -31.73 -18.30
C ASN A 77 41.17 -32.60 -18.66
N VAL A 78 40.21 -32.10 -19.45
CA VAL A 78 39.16 -32.98 -19.98
C VAL A 78 39.65 -33.56 -21.30
N ALA A 79 40.37 -34.68 -21.20
CA ALA A 79 40.46 -35.63 -22.29
C ALA A 79 39.05 -35.86 -22.83
N MET A 80 38.88 -35.66 -24.15
CA MET A 80 37.61 -35.59 -24.87
C MET A 80 36.62 -36.70 -24.47
N LEU A 81 35.78 -36.45 -23.47
CA LEU A 81 34.72 -37.37 -23.03
C LEU A 81 33.50 -37.34 -23.98
N PHE A 82 33.52 -36.46 -24.98
CA PHE A 82 32.52 -36.38 -26.01
C PHE A 82 33.18 -36.63 -27.37
N PRO A 83 32.96 -37.79 -28.01
CA PRO A 83 33.36 -37.96 -29.39
C PRO A 83 32.65 -36.91 -30.26
N PRO A 84 33.30 -36.39 -31.32
CA PRO A 84 32.69 -35.43 -32.21
C PRO A 84 31.41 -36.03 -32.79
N ILE A 85 30.27 -35.43 -32.48
CA ILE A 85 28.99 -35.80 -33.07
C ILE A 85 29.11 -35.45 -34.56
N PRO A 86 28.90 -36.40 -35.48
CA PRO A 86 28.90 -36.10 -36.90
C PRO A 86 27.78 -35.09 -37.17
N VAL A 87 28.18 -33.88 -37.56
CA VAL A 87 27.27 -32.81 -37.94
C VAL A 87 26.53 -33.26 -39.19
N LYS A 88 25.33 -33.79 -39.02
CA LYS A 88 24.44 -34.14 -40.12
C LYS A 88 24.07 -32.84 -40.83
N THR A 89 24.56 -32.67 -42.05
CA THR A 89 24.32 -31.51 -42.91
C THR A 89 22.86 -31.11 -42.82
N ALA A 90 22.61 -29.95 -42.19
CA ALA A 90 21.27 -29.45 -41.94
C ALA A 90 20.55 -29.26 -43.29
N ALA A 91 19.31 -29.74 -43.36
CA ALA A 91 18.39 -29.45 -44.46
C ALA A 91 18.32 -27.93 -44.67
N PRO A 92 18.08 -27.46 -45.91
CA PRO A 92 18.02 -26.03 -46.21
C PRO A 92 17.08 -25.32 -45.23
N PRO A 93 17.46 -24.13 -44.74
CA PRO A 93 16.69 -23.40 -43.75
C PRO A 93 15.28 -23.19 -44.30
N VAL A 94 14.31 -23.86 -43.70
CA VAL A 94 12.90 -23.54 -43.92
C VAL A 94 12.72 -22.14 -43.37
N THR A 95 12.60 -21.15 -44.26
CA THR A 95 12.24 -19.79 -43.93
C THR A 95 10.80 -19.82 -43.44
N VAL A 96 10.60 -20.17 -42.17
CA VAL A 96 9.32 -19.94 -41.51
C VAL A 96 9.17 -18.43 -41.48
N PRO A 97 8.15 -17.84 -42.12
CA PRO A 97 7.91 -16.42 -41.99
C PRO A 97 7.81 -16.12 -40.50
N VAL A 98 8.77 -15.36 -39.99
CA VAL A 98 8.72 -14.82 -38.63
C VAL A 98 7.56 -13.84 -38.65
N GLU A 99 6.37 -14.36 -38.39
CA GLU A 99 5.22 -13.54 -38.04
C GLU A 99 5.68 -12.75 -36.83
N ILE A 100 5.96 -11.46 -37.05
CA ILE A 100 6.44 -10.54 -36.03
C ILE A 100 5.33 -10.50 -34.99
N ALA A 101 5.48 -11.35 -33.97
CA ALA A 101 4.51 -11.51 -32.91
C ALA A 101 4.26 -10.12 -32.36
N ARG A 102 3.02 -9.65 -32.52
CA ARG A 102 2.58 -8.33 -32.06
C ARG A 102 3.11 -8.09 -30.65
N PRO A 103 3.50 -6.86 -30.27
CA PRO A 103 3.92 -6.55 -28.91
C PRO A 103 2.86 -7.05 -27.92
N GLN A 104 3.13 -8.18 -27.26
CA GLN A 104 2.13 -8.83 -26.42
C GLN A 104 2.22 -8.21 -25.03
N ILE A 105 1.17 -7.50 -24.64
CA ILE A 105 0.93 -7.13 -23.25
C ILE A 105 0.58 -8.43 -22.51
N VAL A 106 1.39 -8.81 -21.52
CA VAL A 106 1.22 -10.05 -20.76
C VAL A 106 1.04 -9.73 -19.29
N LEU A 107 0.04 -10.33 -18.65
CA LEU A 107 -0.09 -10.29 -17.20
C LEU A 107 0.90 -11.28 -16.58
N GLU A 108 1.94 -10.76 -15.92
CA GLU A 108 3.00 -11.55 -15.29
C GLU A 108 2.58 -12.05 -13.90
N GLY A 109 1.84 -11.23 -13.16
CA GLY A 109 1.46 -11.55 -11.79
C GLY A 109 0.44 -10.58 -11.20
N ILE A 110 -0.17 -11.00 -10.09
CA ILE A 110 -1.03 -10.15 -9.26
C ILE A 110 -0.45 -10.17 -7.85
N SER A 111 -0.04 -9.01 -7.37
CA SER A 111 0.53 -8.83 -6.03
C SER A 111 -0.50 -8.17 -5.13
N ARG A 112 -0.42 -8.46 -3.84
CA ARG A 112 -1.22 -7.82 -2.79
C ARG A 112 -0.28 -7.03 -1.89
N ARG A 113 -0.50 -5.71 -1.79
CA ARG A 113 0.31 -4.84 -0.92
C ARG A 113 -0.55 -4.30 0.23
N PRO A 114 0.01 -4.14 1.43
CA PRO A 114 -0.71 -3.56 2.55
C PRO A 114 -1.06 -2.10 2.23
N PHE A 115 -2.34 -1.79 2.34
CA PHE A 115 -2.91 -0.47 2.12
C PHE A 115 -3.58 -0.02 3.42
N GLN A 116 -3.13 1.13 3.90
CA GLN A 116 -3.42 1.61 5.24
C GLN A 116 -4.39 2.78 5.19
N LEU A 117 -5.53 2.60 5.84
CA LEU A 117 -6.60 3.58 5.95
C LEU A 117 -6.88 3.91 7.40
N GLN A 118 -7.22 5.16 7.68
CA GLN A 118 -7.63 5.59 9.01
C GLN A 118 -8.82 6.57 8.91
N PHE A 119 -9.91 6.23 9.59
CA PHE A 119 -11.02 7.15 9.81
C PHE A 119 -10.67 8.04 11.01
N LYS A 120 -10.38 9.32 10.77
CA LYS A 120 -9.77 10.18 11.79
C LYS A 120 -10.78 11.03 12.55
N ALA A 121 -11.74 11.62 11.85
CA ALA A 121 -12.70 12.55 12.45
C ALA A 121 -13.99 12.62 11.62
N TYR A 122 -15.07 13.07 12.26
CA TYR A 122 -16.34 13.43 11.61
C TYR A 122 -17.04 14.54 12.40
N VAL A 123 -17.99 15.21 11.77
CA VAL A 123 -18.89 16.19 12.40
C VAL A 123 -20.25 15.53 12.61
N TRP A 124 -20.78 15.56 13.84
CA TRP A 124 -22.10 15.02 14.13
C TRP A 124 -23.18 16.10 14.03
N ASN A 125 -24.18 15.88 13.20
CA ASN A 125 -25.39 16.71 13.17
C ASN A 125 -26.47 16.08 14.06
N ALA A 126 -26.64 16.61 15.28
CA ALA A 126 -27.63 16.12 16.23
C ALA A 126 -29.08 16.30 15.77
N ALA A 127 -29.37 17.33 14.98
CA ALA A 127 -30.74 17.58 14.50
C ALA A 127 -31.17 16.56 13.44
N ALA A 128 -30.24 16.16 12.56
CA ALA A 128 -30.49 15.14 11.54
C ALA A 128 -30.18 13.71 12.02
N ASN A 129 -29.52 13.56 13.18
CA ASN A 129 -29.00 12.28 13.66
C ASN A 129 -28.07 11.60 12.63
N GLU A 130 -27.23 12.40 11.97
CA GLU A 130 -26.37 11.97 10.86
C GLU A 130 -24.94 12.51 11.01
N GLY A 131 -23.97 11.70 10.57
CA GLY A 131 -22.57 12.14 10.42
C GLY A 131 -22.38 12.95 9.13
N ARG A 132 -21.59 14.01 9.21
CA ARG A 132 -21.15 14.86 8.10
C ARG A 132 -19.65 15.07 8.15
N SER A 133 -19.06 15.47 7.03
CA SER A 133 -17.66 15.91 6.94
C SER A 133 -16.68 14.92 7.57
N PHE A 134 -16.49 13.79 6.90
CA PHE A 134 -15.60 12.72 7.31
C PHE A 134 -14.16 13.03 6.88
N GLN A 135 -13.20 12.87 7.80
CA GLN A 135 -11.78 12.88 7.49
C GLN A 135 -11.26 11.44 7.39
N VAL A 136 -10.78 11.07 6.20
CA VAL A 136 -10.20 9.74 5.92
C VAL A 136 -8.76 9.90 5.46
N ASN A 137 -7.83 9.23 6.12
CA ASN A 137 -6.41 9.28 5.82
C ASN A 137 -5.97 8.01 5.09
N PHE A 138 -5.32 8.20 3.95
CA PHE A 138 -4.69 7.17 3.14
C PHE A 138 -3.20 7.18 3.47
N LEU A 139 -2.80 6.46 4.52
CA LEU A 139 -1.45 6.54 5.06
C LEU A 139 -0.40 6.02 4.08
N THR A 140 -0.73 4.98 3.30
CA THR A 140 0.16 4.45 2.26
C THR A 140 0.50 5.49 1.19
N GLU A 141 -0.42 6.43 0.92
CA GLU A 141 -0.24 7.50 -0.07
C GLU A 141 0.14 8.83 0.60
N ASN A 142 0.25 8.88 1.93
CA ASN A 142 0.43 10.09 2.74
C ASN A 142 -0.56 11.22 2.40
N ARG A 143 -1.84 10.87 2.20
CA ARG A 143 -2.90 11.82 1.82
C ARG A 143 -4.07 11.80 2.79
N SER A 144 -4.72 12.94 2.97
CA SER A 144 -5.91 13.10 3.81
C SER A 144 -7.04 13.67 2.97
N PHE A 145 -8.22 13.08 3.10
CA PHE A 145 -9.41 13.45 2.36
C PHE A 145 -10.50 13.93 3.30
N PHE A 146 -11.26 14.92 2.86
CA PHE A 146 -12.44 15.43 3.54
C PHE A 146 -13.66 15.16 2.66
N VAL A 147 -14.61 14.38 3.17
CA VAL A 147 -15.76 13.91 2.40
C VAL A 147 -17.02 14.39 3.10
N GLU A 148 -17.87 15.14 2.41
CA GLU A 148 -18.97 15.84 3.06
C GLU A 148 -20.08 14.91 3.54
N ASN A 149 -20.48 13.92 2.72
CA ASN A 149 -21.67 13.12 2.95
C ASN A 149 -21.42 11.64 2.70
N VAL A 150 -22.26 10.80 3.32
CA VAL A 150 -22.36 9.37 2.96
C VAL A 150 -22.91 9.28 1.53
N GLY A 151 -22.34 8.40 0.73
CA GLY A 151 -22.59 8.23 -0.70
C GLY A 151 -21.60 8.99 -1.59
N SER A 152 -20.82 9.93 -1.04
CA SER A 152 -19.83 10.68 -1.81
C SER A 152 -18.56 9.86 -2.06
N GLU A 153 -17.94 10.12 -3.21
CA GLU A 153 -16.61 9.62 -3.57
C GLU A 153 -15.54 10.29 -2.70
N ILE A 154 -14.55 9.51 -2.26
CA ILE A 154 -13.36 10.01 -1.60
C ILE A 154 -12.42 10.58 -2.67
N ALA A 155 -12.50 11.89 -2.89
CA ALA A 155 -11.70 12.59 -3.88
C ALA A 155 -11.17 13.91 -3.32
N ASP A 156 -10.08 14.40 -3.90
CA ASP A 156 -9.57 15.75 -3.65
C ASP A 156 -9.23 16.43 -4.99
N ARG A 157 -8.57 17.58 -4.93
CA ARG A 157 -8.09 18.31 -6.11
C ARG A 157 -7.05 17.58 -6.96
N HIS A 158 -6.39 16.55 -6.41
CA HIS A 158 -5.33 15.78 -7.06
C HIS A 158 -5.85 14.49 -7.71
N GLY A 159 -7.10 14.10 -7.44
CA GLY A 159 -7.75 13.03 -8.16
C GLY A 159 -8.78 12.26 -7.36
N LYS A 160 -9.39 11.31 -8.06
CA LYS A 160 -10.38 10.37 -7.54
C LYS A 160 -9.69 9.12 -7.04
N THR A 161 -10.02 8.66 -5.83
CA THR A 161 -9.47 7.40 -5.30
C THR A 161 -10.29 6.19 -5.72
N GLY A 162 -11.55 6.38 -6.17
CA GLY A 162 -12.49 5.33 -6.51
C GLY A 162 -13.15 4.64 -5.31
N TYR A 163 -12.87 5.09 -4.08
CA TYR A 163 -13.58 4.66 -2.89
C TYR A 163 -14.78 5.57 -2.62
N PHE A 164 -15.88 5.00 -2.14
CA PHE A 164 -17.09 5.70 -1.76
C PHE A 164 -17.44 5.40 -0.31
N ILE A 165 -17.95 6.39 0.42
CA ILE A 165 -18.50 6.15 1.76
C ILE A 165 -19.89 5.54 1.59
N THR A 166 -20.10 4.30 1.98
CA THR A 166 -21.41 3.64 1.82
C THR A 166 -22.28 3.74 3.06
N LYS A 167 -21.67 3.73 4.24
CA LYS A 167 -22.40 3.70 5.51
C LYS A 167 -21.60 4.38 6.61
N PHE A 168 -22.29 5.09 7.49
CA PHE A 168 -21.73 5.61 8.73
C PHE A 168 -22.61 5.17 9.90
N GLU A 169 -21.99 4.66 10.96
CA GLU A 169 -22.67 4.25 12.19
C GLU A 169 -21.99 4.89 13.39
N ARG A 170 -22.72 5.75 14.11
CA ARG A 170 -22.23 6.30 15.37
C ARG A 170 -22.33 5.24 16.46
N LYS A 171 -21.20 4.93 17.10
CA LYS A 171 -21.11 3.94 18.19
C LYS A 171 -20.35 4.52 19.36
N ILE A 172 -20.89 4.35 20.56
CA ILE A 172 -20.27 4.79 21.80
C ILE A 172 -20.06 3.55 22.66
N ASN A 173 -18.83 3.33 23.09
CA ASN A 173 -18.48 2.26 24.01
C ASN A 173 -18.19 2.84 25.39
N LEU A 174 -18.72 2.23 26.43
CA LEU A 174 -18.37 2.57 27.81
C LEU A 174 -17.13 1.78 28.21
N VAL A 175 -15.98 2.45 28.29
CA VAL A 175 -14.71 1.83 28.65
C VAL A 175 -14.32 2.23 30.06
N ARG A 176 -14.02 1.26 30.92
CA ARG A 176 -13.44 1.49 32.24
C ARG A 176 -11.92 1.54 32.11
N LYS A 177 -11.35 2.74 32.25
CA LYS A 177 -9.88 2.90 32.27
C LYS A 177 -9.35 2.62 33.68
N PRO A 178 -8.27 1.84 33.84
CA PRO A 178 -7.67 1.62 35.15
C PRO A 178 -7.25 2.97 35.74
N GLY A 179 -7.69 3.26 36.97
CA GLY A 179 -7.42 4.52 37.67
C GLY A 179 -8.56 5.55 37.64
N ILE A 180 -9.60 5.36 36.83
CA ILE A 180 -10.81 6.20 36.84
C ILE A 180 -12.00 5.31 37.23
N ASN A 181 -12.58 5.56 38.40
CA ASN A 181 -13.68 4.75 38.94
C ASN A 181 -15.02 4.94 38.20
N ALA A 182 -15.10 5.84 37.22
CA ALA A 182 -16.27 6.05 36.38
C ALA A 182 -16.05 5.49 34.96
N PRO A 183 -17.07 4.88 34.32
CA PRO A 183 -16.99 4.51 32.92
C PRO A 183 -16.86 5.77 32.05
N ILE A 184 -15.97 5.73 31.06
CA ILE A 184 -15.77 6.81 30.10
C ILE A 184 -16.44 6.40 28.79
N GLU A 185 -17.23 7.29 28.21
CA GLU A 185 -17.74 7.14 26.86
C GLU A 185 -16.59 7.34 25.85
N GLU A 186 -16.29 6.29 25.11
CA GLU A 186 -15.34 6.31 23.99
C GLU A 186 -16.12 6.20 22.68
N ASP A 187 -15.93 7.19 21.80
CA ASP A 187 -16.49 7.15 20.47
C ASP A 187 -15.73 6.13 19.61
N VAL A 188 -16.43 5.08 19.20
CA VAL A 188 -15.94 4.00 18.34
C VAL A 188 -16.75 3.93 17.04
N SER A 189 -17.20 5.09 16.55
CA SER A 189 -17.97 5.20 15.32
C SER A 189 -17.28 4.50 14.15
N GLN A 190 -18.09 3.91 13.28
CA GLN A 190 -17.63 3.12 12.16
C GLN A 190 -18.02 3.78 10.83
N LEU A 191 -17.06 3.82 9.92
CA LEU A 191 -17.23 4.32 8.56
C LEU A 191 -16.96 3.18 7.58
N THR A 192 -17.97 2.80 6.80
CA THR A 192 -17.81 1.79 5.76
C THR A 192 -17.48 2.48 4.45
N VAL A 193 -16.35 2.10 3.85
CA VAL A 193 -15.92 2.56 2.53
C VAL A 193 -15.93 1.38 1.56
N LYS A 194 -16.31 1.61 0.31
CA LYS A 194 -16.36 0.55 -0.71
C LYS A 194 -15.79 1.06 -2.03
N GLN A 195 -15.02 0.20 -2.70
CA GLN A 195 -14.64 0.38 -4.09
C GLN A 195 -15.54 -0.52 -4.96
N GLU A 196 -15.85 -0.10 -6.20
CA GLU A 196 -16.89 -0.72 -7.04
C GLU A 196 -16.77 -2.25 -7.15
N SER A 197 -15.55 -2.76 -7.33
CA SER A 197 -15.25 -4.20 -7.46
C SER A 197 -14.81 -4.90 -6.16
N GLU A 198 -14.70 -4.20 -5.03
CA GLU A 198 -14.13 -4.75 -3.79
C GLU A 198 -15.17 -4.92 -2.67
N GLU A 199 -14.79 -5.74 -1.68
CA GLU A 199 -15.56 -5.91 -0.45
C GLU A 199 -15.60 -4.60 0.36
N PRO A 200 -16.70 -4.30 1.06
CA PRO A 200 -16.77 -3.14 1.93
C PRO A 200 -15.74 -3.20 3.07
N ILE A 201 -15.06 -2.09 3.27
CA ILE A 201 -14.00 -1.88 4.25
C ILE A 201 -14.58 -1.08 5.42
N VAL A 202 -14.58 -1.66 6.62
CA VAL A 202 -15.09 -1.00 7.83
C VAL A 202 -13.95 -0.36 8.61
N LEU A 203 -13.91 0.96 8.62
CA LEU A 203 -12.96 1.77 9.38
C LEU A 203 -13.57 2.12 10.75
N THR A 204 -12.80 2.00 11.82
CA THR A 204 -13.19 2.44 13.17
C THR A 204 -12.48 3.75 13.50
N LEU A 205 -13.20 4.70 14.12
CA LEU A 205 -12.67 6.02 14.47
C LEU A 205 -11.35 5.90 15.24
N GLY A 206 -10.34 6.62 14.76
CA GLY A 206 -8.99 6.66 15.34
C GLY A 206 -8.14 5.42 15.10
N LYS A 207 -8.72 4.29 14.68
CA LYS A 207 -7.98 3.03 14.50
C LYS A 207 -7.42 2.91 13.08
N LEU A 208 -6.19 2.38 13.01
CA LEU A 208 -5.56 2.02 11.75
C LEU A 208 -6.17 0.72 11.23
N ALA A 209 -6.62 0.73 9.98
CA ALA A 209 -7.10 -0.45 9.30
C ALA A 209 -6.18 -0.76 8.11
N VAL A 210 -5.80 -2.03 7.98
CA VAL A 210 -4.83 -2.50 6.97
C VAL A 210 -5.54 -3.50 6.06
N TYR A 211 -5.54 -3.21 4.77
CA TYR A 211 -6.20 -4.03 3.75
C TYR A 211 -5.24 -4.40 2.63
N PRO A 212 -5.32 -5.61 2.07
CA PRO A 212 -4.50 -5.99 0.93
C PRO A 212 -5.06 -5.35 -0.36
N LYS A 213 -4.41 -4.30 -0.86
CA LYS A 213 -4.74 -3.71 -2.17
C LYS A 213 -4.07 -4.51 -3.28
N ARG A 214 -4.81 -4.81 -4.34
CA ARG A 214 -4.32 -5.58 -5.49
C ARG A 214 -3.56 -4.69 -6.47
N TYR A 215 -2.46 -5.22 -7.00
CA TYR A 215 -1.66 -4.61 -8.05
C TYR A 215 -1.46 -5.61 -9.18
N ALA A 216 -1.65 -5.15 -10.41
CA ALA A 216 -1.39 -5.91 -11.61
C ALA A 216 0.06 -5.67 -12.04
N ARG A 217 0.84 -6.75 -12.16
CA ARG A 217 2.19 -6.72 -12.73
C ARG A 217 2.09 -7.09 -14.20
N ILE A 218 2.18 -6.08 -15.06
CA ILE A 218 1.98 -6.19 -16.50
C ILE A 218 3.33 -6.01 -17.20
N ARG A 219 3.68 -6.96 -18.06
CA ARG A 219 4.85 -6.89 -18.92
C ARG A 219 4.44 -6.34 -20.29
N THR A 220 5.02 -5.21 -20.67
CA THR A 220 4.97 -4.65 -22.02
C THR A 220 6.29 -4.95 -22.74
N PRO A 221 6.38 -4.73 -24.07
CA PRO A 221 7.65 -4.87 -24.80
C PRO A 221 8.77 -4.00 -24.23
N GLU A 222 8.43 -2.85 -23.67
CA GLU A 222 9.39 -1.86 -23.18
C GLU A 222 9.80 -2.12 -21.73
N ARG A 223 8.87 -2.56 -20.87
CA ARG A 223 9.12 -2.73 -19.43
C ARG A 223 8.05 -3.55 -18.73
N THR A 224 8.35 -4.00 -17.51
CA THR A 224 7.35 -4.46 -16.55
C THR A 224 6.90 -3.29 -15.68
N VAL A 225 5.59 -3.13 -15.54
CA VAL A 225 4.95 -2.13 -14.67
C VAL A 225 4.05 -2.81 -13.66
N GLU A 226 3.99 -2.25 -12.45
CA GLU A 226 3.08 -2.70 -11.40
C GLU A 226 2.09 -1.57 -11.10
N LEU A 227 0.80 -1.82 -11.36
CA LEU A 227 -0.22 -0.79 -11.37
C LEU A 227 -1.39 -1.18 -10.47
N PRO A 228 -1.92 -0.26 -9.66
CA PRO A 228 -3.18 -0.47 -8.95
C PRO A 228 -4.39 -0.34 -9.89
N LEU A 229 -5.58 -0.65 -9.37
CA LEU A 229 -6.84 -0.32 -10.02
C LEU A 229 -6.90 1.17 -10.41
N GLY A 230 -7.32 1.45 -11.64
CA GLY A 230 -7.38 2.80 -12.20
C GLY A 230 -6.06 3.36 -12.72
N GLY A 231 -4.93 2.69 -12.48
CA GLY A 231 -3.62 3.07 -13.00
C GLY A 231 -3.54 3.00 -14.52
N THR A 232 -2.77 3.89 -15.14
CA THR A 232 -2.57 3.94 -16.59
C THR A 232 -1.14 3.58 -16.98
N PHE A 233 -0.97 3.00 -18.17
CA PHE A 233 0.34 2.72 -18.75
C PHE A 233 0.30 2.79 -20.28
N GLU A 234 1.47 2.85 -20.88
CA GLU A 234 1.66 2.94 -22.32
C GLU A 234 2.37 1.68 -22.81
N SER A 235 1.95 1.19 -23.98
CA SER A 235 2.56 0.07 -24.70
C SER A 235 2.48 0.39 -26.19
N GLY A 236 3.62 0.63 -26.84
CA GLY A 236 3.64 1.25 -28.17
C GLY A 236 2.95 2.62 -28.19
N GLU A 237 2.05 2.85 -29.14
CA GLU A 237 1.32 4.13 -29.33
C GLU A 237 -0.02 4.21 -28.58
N LYS A 238 -0.31 3.20 -27.77
CA LYS A 238 -1.58 3.01 -27.07
C LYS A 238 -1.42 3.21 -25.57
N THR A 239 -2.41 3.87 -24.98
CA THR A 239 -2.50 4.09 -23.54
C THR A 239 -3.66 3.28 -22.98
N TYR A 240 -3.37 2.49 -21.95
CA TYR A 240 -4.31 1.59 -21.30
C TYR A 240 -4.56 2.02 -19.86
N LYS A 241 -5.78 1.76 -19.37
CA LYS A 241 -6.18 1.95 -17.97
C LYS A 241 -6.61 0.63 -17.37
N VAL A 242 -6.13 0.31 -16.17
CA VAL A 242 -6.58 -0.88 -15.42
C VAL A 242 -7.97 -0.61 -14.86
N VAL A 243 -8.97 -1.37 -15.29
CA VAL A 243 -10.38 -1.20 -14.89
C VAL A 243 -10.78 -2.17 -13.80
N ASP A 244 -10.30 -3.41 -13.84
CA ASP A 244 -10.60 -4.42 -12.84
C ASP A 244 -9.42 -5.36 -12.60
N ILE A 245 -9.26 -5.82 -11.35
CA ILE A 245 -8.21 -6.75 -10.94
C ILE A 245 -8.84 -7.85 -10.08
N THR A 246 -8.95 -9.04 -10.66
CA THR A 246 -9.36 -10.25 -9.93
C THR A 246 -8.12 -11.01 -9.43
N ASP A 247 -8.28 -12.23 -8.90
CA ASP A 247 -7.13 -13.06 -8.51
C ASP A 247 -6.48 -13.79 -9.71
N LYS A 248 -7.11 -13.79 -10.89
CA LYS A 248 -6.66 -14.55 -12.06
C LYS A 248 -6.50 -13.71 -13.33
N GLU A 249 -7.22 -12.62 -13.41
CA GLU A 249 -7.30 -11.80 -14.61
C GLU A 249 -7.37 -10.31 -14.28
N VAL A 250 -6.94 -9.51 -15.24
CA VAL A 250 -6.94 -8.05 -15.19
C VAL A 250 -7.64 -7.54 -16.44
N ILE A 251 -8.62 -6.66 -16.26
CA ILE A 251 -9.31 -6.01 -17.37
C ILE A 251 -8.66 -4.64 -17.59
N ILE A 252 -8.12 -4.43 -18.79
CA ILE A 252 -7.57 -3.15 -19.22
C ILE A 252 -8.47 -2.52 -20.28
N LEU A 253 -8.51 -1.19 -20.32
CA LEU A 253 -9.27 -0.40 -21.28
C LEU A 253 -8.31 0.49 -22.07
N GLU A 254 -8.31 0.38 -23.39
CA GLU A 254 -7.60 1.31 -24.26
C GLU A 254 -8.34 2.66 -24.27
N LEU A 255 -7.67 3.74 -23.87
CA LEU A 255 -8.32 5.05 -23.65
C LEU A 255 -8.79 5.73 -24.94
N LYS A 256 -8.14 5.45 -26.08
CA LYS A 256 -8.50 6.06 -27.38
C LYS A 256 -9.67 5.35 -28.05
N SER A 257 -9.63 4.01 -28.09
CA SER A 257 -10.67 3.20 -28.76
C SER A 257 -11.84 2.85 -27.85
N GLY A 258 -11.63 2.85 -26.53
CA GLY A 258 -12.59 2.32 -25.56
C GLY A 258 -12.68 0.80 -25.56
N GLU A 259 -11.78 0.10 -26.26
CA GLU A 259 -11.78 -1.37 -26.32
C GLU A 259 -11.29 -1.95 -24.99
N LYS A 260 -12.04 -2.91 -24.45
CA LYS A 260 -11.67 -3.65 -23.24
C LYS A 260 -10.94 -4.92 -23.63
N GLN A 261 -9.80 -5.17 -22.98
CA GLN A 261 -9.02 -6.38 -23.13
C GLN A 261 -8.86 -7.06 -21.78
N THR A 262 -9.13 -8.36 -21.72
CA THR A 262 -8.89 -9.18 -20.53
C THR A 262 -7.55 -9.86 -20.65
N LEU A 263 -6.68 -9.64 -19.66
CA LEU A 263 -5.40 -10.31 -19.53
C LEU A 263 -5.54 -11.38 -18.45
N SER A 264 -5.34 -12.65 -18.81
CA SER A 264 -5.33 -13.75 -17.84
C SER A 264 -3.90 -14.08 -17.45
N LEU A 265 -3.68 -14.44 -16.19
CA LEU A 265 -2.41 -15.05 -15.78
C LEU A 265 -2.22 -16.30 -16.62
N MET A 266 -1.15 -16.35 -17.41
CA MET A 266 -0.81 -17.58 -18.10
C MET A 266 -0.68 -18.67 -17.05
N PRO A 267 -1.42 -19.79 -17.16
CA PRO A 267 -1.14 -20.93 -16.31
C PRO A 267 0.34 -21.21 -16.53
N ILE A 268 1.14 -21.09 -15.47
CA ILE A 268 2.53 -21.50 -15.49
C ILE A 268 2.43 -22.92 -15.99
N SER A 269 2.75 -23.12 -17.27
CA SER A 269 2.78 -24.45 -17.84
C SER A 269 3.83 -25.12 -17.00
N GLN A 270 3.39 -25.94 -16.05
CA GLN A 270 4.27 -26.72 -15.21
C GLN A 270 5.02 -27.53 -16.25
N THR A 271 6.20 -27.03 -16.63
CA THR A 271 7.11 -27.78 -17.46
C THR A 271 7.29 -29.02 -16.61
N PRO A 272 6.78 -30.20 -17.04
CA PRO A 272 6.81 -31.37 -16.20
C PRO A 272 8.26 -31.50 -15.81
N MET A 273 8.56 -31.28 -14.52
CA MET A 273 9.91 -31.46 -14.04
C MET A 273 10.17 -32.92 -14.34
N ALA A 274 11.01 -33.16 -15.36
CA ALA A 274 11.44 -34.50 -15.67
C ALA A 274 11.86 -35.09 -14.32
N PRO A 275 11.30 -36.25 -13.92
CA PRO A 275 11.55 -36.80 -12.60
C PRO A 275 13.06 -36.78 -12.41
N VAL A 276 13.53 -35.98 -11.44
CA VAL A 276 14.93 -35.98 -11.07
C VAL A 276 15.16 -37.40 -10.58
N VAL A 277 15.76 -38.21 -11.44
CA VAL A 277 16.23 -39.54 -11.08
C VAL A 277 17.36 -39.26 -10.11
N VAL A 278 17.01 -39.14 -8.83
CA VAL A 278 17.99 -39.13 -7.75
C VAL A 278 18.63 -40.52 -7.83
N PRO A 279 19.92 -40.63 -8.16
CA PRO A 279 20.60 -41.91 -8.09
C PRO A 279 20.42 -42.40 -6.65
N ARG A 280 19.82 -43.59 -6.53
CA ARG A 280 19.55 -44.27 -5.27
C ARG A 280 20.90 -44.74 -4.70
N GLU A 281 21.70 -43.81 -4.18
CA GLU A 281 22.84 -44.16 -3.35
C GLU A 281 22.29 -44.86 -2.11
N GLY A 282 22.80 -46.06 -1.87
CA GLY A 282 22.29 -46.98 -0.86
C GLY A 282 22.25 -46.32 0.52
N ILE A 283 21.04 -46.04 0.98
CA ILE A 283 20.78 -45.79 2.39
C ILE A 283 21.02 -47.13 3.08
N GLN A 284 22.22 -47.28 3.64
CA GLN A 284 22.54 -48.35 4.55
C GLN A 284 21.67 -48.13 5.80
N GLU A 285 20.67 -48.98 5.99
CA GLU A 285 19.81 -48.98 7.18
C GLU A 285 20.70 -49.16 8.41
N VAL A 286 20.93 -48.08 9.15
CA VAL A 286 21.58 -48.16 10.46
C VAL A 286 20.53 -48.73 11.42
N PRO A 287 20.77 -49.91 12.03
CA PRO A 287 19.82 -50.52 12.93
C PRO A 287 19.56 -49.60 14.14
N MET A 288 18.27 -49.34 14.38
CA MET A 288 17.76 -48.39 15.38
C MET A 288 18.12 -48.76 16.84
N SER A 289 18.73 -49.92 17.07
CA SER A 289 19.18 -50.40 18.38
C SER A 289 20.37 -49.63 18.96
N ASP A 290 21.20 -48.98 18.13
CA ASP A 290 22.40 -48.28 18.63
C ASP A 290 22.15 -46.82 19.08
N VAL A 291 21.06 -46.20 18.64
CA VAL A 291 20.76 -44.79 18.98
C VAL A 291 20.20 -44.66 20.40
N LEU A 292 19.49 -45.67 20.90
CA LEU A 292 18.92 -45.63 22.25
C LEU A 292 19.96 -45.85 23.35
N ARG A 293 21.06 -46.58 23.08
CA ARG A 293 22.08 -46.87 24.09
C ARG A 293 22.99 -45.67 24.40
N LYS A 294 23.14 -44.74 23.46
CA LYS A 294 24.02 -43.57 23.63
C LYS A 294 23.36 -42.45 24.45
N ARG A 295 22.03 -42.48 24.61
CA ARG A 295 21.29 -41.47 25.39
C ARG A 295 21.28 -41.75 26.90
N GLU A 296 21.46 -43.00 27.32
CA GLU A 296 21.54 -43.35 28.75
C GLU A 296 22.91 -43.08 29.40
N MET A 297 23.99 -42.95 28.63
CA MET A 297 25.32 -42.66 29.20
C MET A 297 25.59 -41.17 29.46
N MET A 298 24.76 -40.25 28.97
CA MET A 298 24.94 -38.80 29.22
C MET A 298 24.11 -38.27 30.40
N LEU A 299 23.42 -39.14 31.14
CA LEU A 299 22.58 -38.79 32.30
C LEU A 299 23.13 -39.32 33.64
N LYS A 300 24.43 -39.63 33.71
CA LYS A 300 25.14 -39.92 34.96
C LYS A 300 26.31 -38.98 35.17
#